data_AF-A0A9X1ZIY5-F1
#
_entry.id   AF-A0A9X1ZIY5-F1
#
_cell.length_a   1.000
_cell.length_b   1.000
_cell.length_c   1.000
_cell.angle_alpha   90.00
_cell.angle_beta   90.00
_cell.angle_gamma   90.00
#
_symmetry.space_group_name_H-M   'P 1'
#
loop_
_entity.id
_entity.type
_entity.pdbx_description
1 polymer ?
#
loop_
_entity_poly.entity_id
_entity_poly.type
_entity_poly.pdbx_seq_one_letter_code
_entity_poly.pdbx_strand_id
1 'polypeptide(L)'
;MNKTNQVQKKSGVNYFLDGFSLIKTKGLRKFVFIPLSINLLLFGGLIYFAIGQLESVFAWLSGQLPEYLSWLNFILWPLAILTLLVVMSFIFSSVMNWIAAPFNGLLAEKVEQQLTGKPLNTGGNINLIKDLPRILGREWIKLKYYLPRAIVFLLLFLVPFIGQTIAPVLWFLFSAWMMAIQYCDYPFDNHKVPFNDMKFALNQTKGSSFSFGAAVTLFSMIPIVNFVVMPVAICGATAMWVDKYRSAYKNNAIAPD
;
A
#
# COMPACT_ATOMS: atom_id res chain seq x y z
N MET A 1 16.22 18.48 33.04
CA MET A 1 17.20 18.76 31.96
C MET A 1 16.44 18.85 30.64
N ASN A 2 16.15 20.06 30.19
CA ASN A 2 15.47 20.33 28.92
C ASN A 2 16.40 19.95 27.77
N LYS A 3 16.11 18.83 27.08
CA LYS A 3 16.66 18.60 25.74
C LYS A 3 15.89 19.53 24.82
N THR A 4 16.51 20.66 24.48
CA THR A 4 16.22 21.38 23.24
C THR A 4 16.38 20.38 22.10
N ASN A 5 15.25 19.82 21.65
CA ASN A 5 15.17 18.96 20.48
C ASN A 5 15.56 19.82 19.28
N GLN A 6 16.85 19.84 18.95
CA GLN A 6 17.25 20.19 17.60
C GLN A 6 16.50 19.23 16.68
N VAL A 7 15.65 19.77 15.81
CA VAL A 7 14.98 18.99 14.77
C VAL A 7 16.09 18.48 13.86
N GLN A 8 16.60 17.29 14.19
CA GLN A 8 17.65 16.64 13.43
C GLN A 8 17.09 16.48 12.02
N LYS A 9 17.83 16.98 11.01
CA LYS A 9 17.38 17.01 9.62
C LYS A 9 17.28 15.57 9.10
N LYS A 10 16.17 14.89 9.36
CA LYS A 10 15.93 13.49 8.99
C LYS A 10 15.66 13.39 7.49
N SER A 11 16.35 12.45 6.84
CA SER A 11 16.07 12.02 5.47
C SER A 11 14.80 11.17 5.41
N GLY A 12 14.23 10.97 4.23
CA GLY A 12 13.08 10.09 4.05
C GLY A 12 13.38 8.64 4.45
N VAL A 13 14.59 8.15 4.15
CA VAL A 13 15.05 6.81 4.57
C VAL A 13 15.00 6.67 6.09
N ASN A 14 15.44 7.69 6.83
CA ASN A 14 15.43 7.63 8.30
C ASN A 14 14.00 7.51 8.84
N TYR A 15 13.01 8.19 8.24
CA TYR A 15 11.61 8.01 8.63
C TYR A 15 11.11 6.59 8.36
N PHE A 16 11.46 6.00 7.21
CA PHE A 16 11.12 4.61 6.93
C PHE A 16 11.74 3.65 7.97
N LEU A 17 13.01 3.86 8.32
CA LEU A 17 13.71 3.06 9.34
C LEU A 17 13.12 3.26 10.75
N ASP A 18 12.73 4.49 11.11
CA ASP A 18 12.01 4.78 12.35
C ASP A 18 10.70 3.98 12.42
N GLY A 19 10.06 3.73 11.27
CA GLY A 19 8.90 2.86 11.13
C GLY A 19 9.09 1.47 11.75
N PHE A 20 10.26 0.85 11.60
CA PHE A 20 10.56 -0.46 12.20
C PHE A 20 10.58 -0.43 13.74
N SER A 21 10.97 0.71 14.31
CA SER A 21 10.92 0.93 15.76
C SER A 21 9.49 1.19 16.20
N LEU A 22 8.77 2.05 15.48
CA LEU A 22 7.40 2.44 15.79
C LEU A 22 6.42 1.27 15.77
N ILE A 23 6.51 0.34 14.81
CA ILE A 23 5.60 -0.83 14.79
C ILE A 23 5.71 -1.71 16.05
N LYS A 24 6.81 -1.62 16.80
CA LYS A 24 7.04 -2.44 18.01
C LYS A 24 6.38 -1.84 19.26
N THR A 25 5.92 -0.59 19.21
CA THR A 25 5.30 0.09 20.36
C THR A 25 4.01 -0.60 20.79
N LYS A 26 3.76 -0.59 22.11
CA LYS A 26 2.57 -1.20 22.69
C LYS A 26 1.33 -0.44 22.20
N GLY A 27 0.31 -1.15 21.73
CA GLY A 27 -0.93 -0.57 21.21
C GLY A 27 -1.04 -0.53 19.68
N LEU A 28 0.07 -0.45 18.95
CA LEU A 28 0.06 -0.45 17.48
C LEU A 28 0.01 -1.87 16.88
N ARG A 29 0.55 -2.87 17.57
CA ARG A 29 0.64 -4.27 17.10
C ARG A 29 -0.71 -4.83 16.61
N LYS A 30 -1.82 -4.51 17.28
CA LYS A 30 -3.15 -5.00 16.88
C LYS A 30 -3.57 -4.52 15.48
N PHE A 31 -3.17 -3.31 15.09
CA PHE A 31 -3.45 -2.75 13.76
C PHE A 31 -2.55 -3.36 12.67
N VAL A 32 -1.52 -4.10 13.05
CA VAL A 32 -0.69 -4.90 12.14
C VAL A 32 -1.23 -6.32 12.01
N PHE A 33 -1.54 -6.96 13.15
CA PHE A 33 -2.00 -8.35 13.16
C PHE A 33 -3.42 -8.53 12.63
N ILE A 34 -4.35 -7.60 12.90
CA ILE A 34 -5.74 -7.74 12.43
C ILE A 34 -5.83 -7.80 10.90
N PRO A 35 -5.25 -6.85 10.12
CA PRO A 35 -5.27 -6.93 8.67
C PRO A 35 -4.57 -8.17 8.13
N LEU A 36 -3.46 -8.58 8.74
CA LEU A 36 -2.71 -9.77 8.33
C LEU A 36 -3.54 -11.05 8.55
N SER A 37 -4.24 -11.16 9.69
CA SER A 37 -5.12 -12.29 9.97
C SER A 37 -6.32 -12.32 9.02
N ILE A 38 -6.95 -11.19 8.73
CA ILE A 38 -8.03 -11.09 7.73
C ILE A 38 -7.51 -11.54 6.35
N ASN A 39 -6.33 -11.06 5.96
CA ASN A 39 -5.67 -11.43 4.71
C ASN A 39 -5.45 -12.95 4.64
N LEU A 40 -4.88 -13.56 5.69
CA LEU A 40 -4.63 -14.99 5.75
C LEU A 40 -5.91 -15.83 5.68
N LEU A 41 -6.95 -15.44 6.42
CA LEU A 41 -8.23 -16.14 6.44
C LEU A 41 -8.94 -16.06 5.08
N LEU A 42 -8.99 -14.86 4.48
CA LEU A 42 -9.58 -14.67 3.16
C LEU A 42 -8.79 -15.40 2.08
N PHE A 43 -7.46 -15.36 2.13
CA PHE A 43 -6.60 -16.09 1.19
C PHE A 43 -6.84 -17.60 1.28
N GLY A 44 -6.81 -18.16 2.50
CA GLY A 44 -7.06 -19.59 2.72
C GLY A 44 -8.45 -20.01 2.24
N GLY A 45 -9.49 -19.22 2.55
CA GLY A 45 -10.85 -19.48 2.08
C GLY A 45 -10.99 -19.40 0.57
N LEU A 46 -10.37 -18.40 -0.08
CA LEU A 46 -10.38 -18.24 -1.53
C LEU A 46 -9.65 -19.38 -2.23
N ILE A 47 -8.50 -19.80 -1.74
CA ILE A 47 -7.76 -20.95 -2.31
C ILE A 47 -8.57 -22.23 -2.18
N TYR A 48 -9.18 -22.48 -1.01
CA TYR A 48 -10.05 -23.63 -0.82
C TYR A 48 -11.21 -23.65 -1.84
N PHE A 49 -11.89 -22.51 -2.01
CA PHE A 49 -12.94 -22.36 -3.02
C PHE A 49 -12.41 -22.50 -4.46
N ALA A 50 -11.24 -21.92 -4.75
CA ALA A 50 -10.61 -21.93 -6.07
C ALA A 50 -10.28 -23.34 -6.55
N ILE A 51 -9.77 -24.19 -5.65
CA ILE A 51 -9.45 -25.59 -5.97
C ILE A 51 -10.72 -26.35 -6.36
N GLY A 52 -11.81 -26.17 -5.62
CA GLY A 52 -13.10 -26.79 -5.97
C GLY A 52 -13.65 -26.31 -7.32
N GLN A 53 -13.51 -25.03 -7.64
CA GLN A 53 -13.90 -24.49 -8.95
C GLN A 53 -13.00 -24.99 -10.08
N LEU A 54 -11.70 -25.14 -9.84
CA LEU A 54 -10.74 -25.63 -10.82
C LEU A 54 -11.09 -27.04 -11.29
N GLU A 55 -11.40 -27.94 -10.36
CA GLU A 55 -11.81 -29.32 -10.67
C GLU A 55 -13.06 -29.32 -11.55
N SER A 56 -14.08 -28.52 -11.20
CA SER A 56 -15.32 -28.39 -11.98
C SER A 56 -15.07 -27.85 -13.40
N VAL A 57 -14.33 -26.73 -13.51
CA VAL A 57 -14.04 -26.09 -14.80
C VAL A 57 -13.20 -27.01 -15.69
N PHE A 58 -12.23 -27.72 -15.11
CA PHE A 58 -11.38 -28.61 -15.88
C PHE A 58 -12.09 -29.90 -16.29
N ALA A 59 -12.95 -30.47 -15.44
CA ALA A 59 -13.80 -31.59 -15.81
C ALA A 59 -14.73 -31.22 -16.98
N TRP A 60 -15.34 -30.02 -16.92
CA TRP A 60 -16.15 -29.50 -18.02
C TRP A 60 -15.32 -29.32 -19.30
N LEU A 61 -14.14 -28.70 -19.21
CA LEU A 61 -13.24 -28.48 -20.36
C LEU A 61 -12.78 -29.80 -20.98
N SER A 62 -12.39 -30.76 -20.15
CA SER A 62 -11.97 -32.10 -20.58
C SER A 62 -13.11 -32.85 -21.27
N GLY A 63 -14.35 -32.69 -20.79
CA GLY A 63 -15.53 -33.30 -21.40
C GLY A 63 -15.91 -32.72 -22.78
N GLN A 64 -15.40 -31.54 -23.14
CA GLN A 64 -15.57 -30.97 -24.48
C GLN A 64 -14.51 -31.48 -25.48
N LEU A 65 -13.44 -32.11 -25.00
CA LEU A 65 -12.36 -32.60 -25.86
C LEU A 65 -12.69 -33.99 -26.42
N PRO A 66 -12.62 -34.16 -27.75
CA PRO A 66 -12.62 -35.49 -28.37
C PRO A 66 -11.48 -36.36 -27.83
N GLU A 67 -11.68 -37.68 -27.83
CA GLU A 67 -10.73 -38.65 -27.25
C GLU A 67 -9.31 -38.53 -27.85
N TYR A 68 -9.20 -38.26 -29.15
CA TYR A 68 -7.90 -38.08 -29.83
C TYR A 68 -7.14 -36.80 -29.41
N LEU A 69 -7.81 -35.84 -28.75
CA LEU A 69 -7.20 -34.64 -28.16
C LEU A 69 -6.98 -34.76 -26.65
N SER A 70 -7.27 -35.91 -26.03
CA SER A 70 -7.09 -36.12 -24.59
C SER A 70 -5.67 -35.87 -24.09
N TRP A 71 -4.65 -36.06 -24.94
CA TRP A 71 -3.25 -35.73 -24.62
C TRP A 71 -3.04 -34.25 -24.28
N LEU A 72 -3.91 -33.36 -24.78
CA LEU A 72 -3.86 -31.93 -24.50
C LEU A 72 -4.13 -31.62 -23.02
N ASN A 73 -4.83 -32.49 -22.29
CA ASN A 73 -5.07 -32.34 -20.85
C ASN A 73 -3.77 -32.27 -20.05
N PHE A 74 -2.71 -32.94 -20.50
CA PHE A 74 -1.39 -32.85 -19.87
C PHE A 74 -0.84 -31.43 -19.87
N ILE A 75 -1.11 -30.64 -20.91
CA ILE A 75 -0.70 -29.23 -21.06
C ILE A 75 -1.73 -28.29 -20.42
N LEU A 76 -3.02 -28.56 -20.62
CA LEU A 76 -4.11 -27.71 -20.13
C LEU A 76 -4.19 -27.71 -18.60
N TRP A 77 -3.84 -28.79 -17.92
CA TRP A 77 -3.94 -28.85 -16.46
C TRP A 77 -2.96 -27.90 -15.75
N PRO A 78 -1.64 -27.92 -16.02
CA PRO A 78 -0.71 -26.91 -15.49
C PRO A 78 -1.09 -25.49 -15.90
N LEU A 79 -1.56 -25.29 -17.15
CA LEU A 79 -1.97 -23.98 -17.63
C LEU A 79 -3.21 -23.46 -16.89
N ALA A 80 -4.18 -24.32 -16.59
CA ALA A 80 -5.38 -23.99 -15.84
C ALA A 80 -5.03 -23.62 -14.38
N ILE A 81 -4.15 -24.39 -13.73
CA ILE A 81 -3.62 -24.07 -12.39
C ILE A 81 -2.92 -22.71 -12.42
N LEU A 82 -2.02 -22.48 -13.38
CA LEU A 82 -1.27 -21.22 -13.50
C LEU A 82 -2.23 -20.04 -13.73
N THR A 83 -3.19 -20.19 -14.64
CA THR A 83 -4.18 -19.17 -14.95
C THR A 83 -5.03 -18.85 -13.73
N LEU A 84 -5.51 -19.87 -13.01
CA LEU A 84 -6.26 -19.70 -11.78
C LEU A 84 -5.44 -18.95 -10.74
N LEU A 85 -4.20 -19.37 -10.49
CA LEU A 85 -3.31 -18.73 -9.52
C LEU A 85 -3.06 -17.27 -9.88
N VAL A 86 -2.81 -16.97 -11.16
CA VAL A 86 -2.58 -15.60 -11.64
C VAL A 86 -3.84 -14.74 -11.45
N VAL A 87 -4.99 -15.18 -11.98
CA VAL A 87 -6.26 -14.44 -11.88
C VAL A 87 -6.66 -14.24 -10.43
N MET A 88 -6.57 -15.29 -9.60
CA MET A 88 -6.86 -15.19 -8.17
C MET A 88 -5.89 -14.24 -7.47
N SER A 89 -4.59 -14.29 -7.78
CA SER A 89 -3.61 -13.37 -7.19
C SER A 89 -3.94 -11.91 -7.50
N PHE A 90 -4.33 -11.60 -8.74
CA PHE A 90 -4.71 -10.24 -9.14
C PHE A 90 -6.01 -9.78 -8.47
N ILE A 91 -7.07 -10.60 -8.50
CA ILE A 91 -8.36 -10.26 -7.87
C ILE A 91 -8.17 -10.11 -6.36
N PHE A 92 -7.51 -11.07 -5.72
CA PHE A 92 -7.25 -11.06 -4.30
C PHE A 92 -6.43 -9.85 -3.87
N SER A 93 -5.30 -9.59 -4.52
CA SER A 93 -4.46 -8.43 -4.21
C SER A 93 -5.24 -7.13 -4.39
N SER A 94 -6.05 -7.03 -5.45
CA SER A 94 -6.90 -5.87 -5.69
C SER A 94 -7.90 -5.69 -4.54
N VAL A 95 -8.70 -6.70 -4.21
CA VAL A 95 -9.69 -6.60 -3.13
C VAL A 95 -9.03 -6.31 -1.78
N MET A 96 -7.92 -6.99 -1.47
CA MET A 96 -7.23 -6.83 -0.19
C MET A 96 -6.65 -5.43 0.00
N ASN A 97 -6.15 -4.78 -1.06
CA ASN A 97 -5.68 -3.40 -0.96
C ASN A 97 -6.80 -2.45 -0.52
N TRP A 98 -8.03 -2.67 -1.01
CA TRP A 98 -9.19 -1.85 -0.64
C TRP A 98 -9.67 -2.14 0.78
N ILE A 99 -9.66 -3.42 1.19
CA ILE A 99 -10.00 -3.82 2.56
C ILE A 99 -8.96 -3.29 3.57
N ALA A 100 -7.68 -3.23 3.21
CA ALA A 100 -6.61 -2.77 4.08
C ALA A 100 -6.63 -1.25 4.30
N ALA A 101 -7.14 -0.47 3.33
CA ALA A 101 -7.16 0.99 3.38
C ALA A 101 -7.71 1.60 4.70
N PRO A 102 -8.87 1.19 5.24
CA PRO A 102 -9.36 1.69 6.52
C PRO A 102 -8.44 1.37 7.71
N PHE A 103 -7.82 0.17 7.72
CA PHE A 103 -6.88 -0.20 8.77
C PHE A 103 -5.59 0.61 8.69
N ASN A 104 -5.15 0.94 7.47
CA ASN A 104 -3.98 1.78 7.23
C ASN A 104 -4.21 3.22 7.73
N GLY A 105 -5.40 3.78 7.49
CA GLY A 105 -5.79 5.09 8.03
C GLY A 105 -5.84 5.10 9.56
N LEU A 106 -6.41 4.07 10.18
CA LEU A 106 -6.43 3.90 11.64
C LEU A 106 -5.03 3.76 12.23
N LEU A 107 -4.15 2.99 11.58
CA LEU A 107 -2.76 2.85 12.02
C LEU A 107 -2.06 4.21 12.01
N ALA A 108 -2.21 5.00 10.94
CA ALA A 108 -1.65 6.34 10.87
C ALA A 108 -2.20 7.26 11.98
N GLU A 109 -3.51 7.23 12.25
CA GLU A 109 -4.12 8.01 13.34
C GLU A 109 -3.49 7.65 14.70
N LYS A 110 -3.33 6.34 14.99
CA LYS A 110 -2.76 5.90 16.27
C LYS A 110 -1.27 6.20 16.39
N VAL A 111 -0.52 6.12 15.30
CA VAL A 111 0.88 6.54 15.28
C VAL A 111 0.98 8.04 15.56
N GLU A 112 0.13 8.86 14.95
CA GLU A 112 0.12 10.31 15.18
C GLU A 112 -0.22 10.65 16.65
N GLN A 113 -1.24 9.99 17.24
CA GLN A 113 -1.58 10.15 18.66
C GLN A 113 -0.39 9.80 19.56
N GLN A 114 0.33 8.73 19.26
CA GLN A 114 1.51 8.32 20.03
C GLN A 114 2.68 9.30 19.91
N LEU A 115 2.95 9.80 18.71
CA LEU A 115 4.06 10.72 18.44
C LEU A 115 3.81 12.12 18.99
N THR A 116 2.57 12.59 18.93
CA THR A 116 2.18 13.92 19.43
C THR A 116 1.86 13.93 20.92
N GLY A 117 1.51 12.76 21.49
CA GLY A 117 1.05 12.64 22.87
C GLY A 117 -0.36 13.21 23.08
N LYS A 118 -1.13 13.42 22.02
CA LYS A 118 -2.39 14.16 22.05
C LYS A 118 -3.52 13.37 21.38
N PRO A 119 -4.76 13.50 21.89
CA PRO A 119 -5.91 12.82 21.30
C PRO A 119 -6.28 13.45 19.95
N LEU A 120 -6.84 12.65 19.03
CA LEU A 120 -7.46 13.16 17.80
C LEU A 120 -8.98 13.00 17.90
N ASN A 121 -9.71 14.00 17.41
CA ASN A 121 -11.18 14.04 17.36
C ASN A 121 -11.72 13.24 16.15
N THR A 122 -11.19 12.06 15.91
CA THR A 122 -11.58 11.17 14.80
C THR A 122 -12.88 10.42 15.09
N GLY A 123 -13.27 10.33 16.37
CA GLY A 123 -14.41 9.56 16.86
C GLY A 123 -14.24 8.05 16.65
N GLY A 124 -14.93 7.25 17.46
CA GLY A 124 -14.70 5.80 17.53
C GLY A 124 -15.09 5.02 16.27
N ASN A 125 -15.21 3.69 16.40
CA ASN A 125 -15.45 2.74 15.31
C ASN A 125 -16.65 3.08 14.39
N ILE A 126 -17.66 3.80 14.89
CA ILE A 126 -18.84 4.23 14.10
C ILE A 126 -18.45 5.28 13.03
N ASN A 127 -17.45 6.13 13.31
CA ASN A 127 -16.96 7.10 12.34
C ASN A 127 -16.12 6.44 11.24
N LEU A 128 -15.48 5.29 11.51
CA LEU A 128 -14.76 4.53 10.49
C LEU A 128 -15.67 4.12 9.33
N ILE A 129 -16.88 3.65 9.64
CA ILE A 129 -17.87 3.24 8.62
C ILE A 129 -18.31 4.46 7.80
N LYS A 130 -18.51 5.61 8.45
CA LYS A 130 -18.87 6.87 7.78
C LYS A 130 -17.73 7.40 6.91
N ASP A 131 -16.49 7.09 7.25
CA ASP A 131 -15.30 7.47 6.50
C ASP A 131 -14.96 6.50 5.36
N LEU A 132 -15.54 5.29 5.30
CA LEU A 132 -15.27 4.32 4.23
C LEU A 132 -15.42 4.92 2.81
N PRO A 133 -16.52 5.63 2.46
CA PRO A 133 -16.65 6.21 1.12
C PRO A 133 -15.52 7.17 0.77
N ARG A 134 -15.06 7.96 1.76
CA ARG A 134 -13.94 8.89 1.60
C ARG A 134 -12.62 8.14 1.42
N ILE A 135 -12.33 7.16 2.26
CA ILE A 135 -11.10 6.36 2.23
C ILE A 135 -10.99 5.59 0.91
N LEU A 136 -12.06 4.90 0.50
CA LEU A 136 -12.08 4.16 -0.76
C LEU A 136 -12.03 5.10 -1.97
N GLY A 137 -12.70 6.25 -1.91
CA GLY A 137 -12.59 7.31 -2.91
C GLY A 137 -11.17 7.85 -3.02
N ARG A 138 -10.43 7.94 -1.90
CA ARG A 138 -9.02 8.35 -1.88
C ARG A 138 -8.12 7.34 -2.57
N GLU A 139 -8.28 6.05 -2.28
CA GLU A 139 -7.55 4.97 -2.97
C GLU A 139 -7.87 4.93 -4.47
N TRP A 140 -9.11 5.21 -4.86
CA TRP A 140 -9.48 5.36 -6.27
C TRP A 140 -8.77 6.53 -6.96
N ILE A 141 -8.61 7.68 -6.27
CA ILE A 141 -7.84 8.81 -6.78
C ILE A 141 -6.36 8.42 -6.97
N LYS A 142 -5.78 7.68 -6.02
CA LYS A 142 -4.40 7.14 -6.14
C LYS A 142 -4.28 6.21 -7.34
N LEU A 143 -5.25 5.31 -7.54
CA LEU A 143 -5.28 4.40 -8.69
C LEU A 143 -5.38 5.16 -10.02
N LYS A 144 -6.29 6.14 -10.12
CA LYS A 144 -6.42 7.03 -11.29
C LYS A 144 -5.16 7.86 -11.53
N TYR A 145 -4.43 8.21 -10.48
CA TYR A 145 -3.14 8.86 -10.61
C TYR A 145 -2.09 7.89 -11.14
N TYR A 146 -2.01 6.67 -10.60
CA TYR A 146 -1.03 5.64 -10.94
C TYR A 146 -1.18 5.08 -12.35
N LEU A 147 -2.36 4.56 -12.68
CA LEU A 147 -2.61 3.74 -13.87
C LEU A 147 -2.17 4.37 -15.20
N PRO A 148 -2.55 5.64 -15.53
CA PRO A 148 -2.12 6.23 -16.79
C PRO A 148 -0.61 6.42 -16.87
N ARG A 149 0.08 6.76 -15.77
CA ARG A 149 1.55 6.87 -15.77
C ARG A 149 2.20 5.49 -15.90
N ALA A 150 1.69 4.49 -15.20
CA ALA A 150 2.18 3.12 -15.30
C ALA A 150 2.09 2.61 -16.74
N ILE A 151 0.98 2.87 -17.44
CA ILE A 151 0.81 2.53 -18.86
C ILE A 151 1.84 3.26 -19.73
N VAL A 152 2.06 4.56 -19.52
CA VAL A 152 3.07 5.32 -20.28
C VAL A 152 4.47 4.74 -20.10
N PHE A 153 4.89 4.43 -18.87
CA PHE A 153 6.18 3.81 -18.64
C PHE A 153 6.25 2.37 -19.16
N LEU A 154 5.15 1.62 -19.15
CA LEU A 154 5.08 0.29 -19.75
C LEU A 154 5.27 0.36 -21.27
N LEU A 155 4.63 1.30 -21.94
CA LEU A 155 4.80 1.53 -23.38
C LEU A 155 6.23 1.96 -23.73
N LEU A 156 6.93 2.65 -22.82
CA LEU A 156 8.34 3.01 -23.01
C LEU A 156 9.24 1.77 -23.15
N PHE A 157 8.92 0.65 -22.49
CA PHE A 157 9.67 -0.61 -22.64
C PHE A 157 9.58 -1.20 -24.05
N LEU A 158 8.58 -0.82 -24.85
CA LEU A 158 8.42 -1.27 -26.23
C LEU A 158 9.38 -0.56 -27.20
N VAL A 159 9.99 0.57 -26.78
CA VAL A 159 10.95 1.31 -27.60
C VAL A 159 12.30 0.57 -27.58
N PRO A 160 12.79 0.05 -28.73
CA PRO A 160 14.07 -0.66 -28.78
C PRO A 160 15.23 0.22 -28.28
N PHE A 161 16.20 -0.39 -27.59
CA PHE A 161 17.39 0.24 -26.99
C PHE A 161 17.13 1.24 -25.86
N ILE A 162 16.29 2.26 -26.07
CA ILE A 162 15.96 3.30 -25.07
C ILE A 162 15.10 2.70 -23.95
N GLY A 163 14.11 1.89 -24.30
CA GLY A 163 13.19 1.27 -23.35
C GLY A 163 13.92 0.38 -22.34
N GLN A 164 14.92 -0.39 -22.77
CA GLN A 164 15.63 -1.31 -21.88
C GLN A 164 16.65 -0.62 -20.96
N THR A 165 17.15 0.55 -21.35
CA THR A 165 18.17 1.29 -20.59
C THR A 165 17.57 2.34 -19.66
N ILE A 166 16.65 3.17 -20.16
CA ILE A 166 16.08 4.30 -19.42
C ILE A 166 14.80 3.89 -18.67
N ALA A 167 13.96 3.02 -19.26
CA ALA A 167 12.67 2.71 -18.65
C ALA A 167 12.77 2.05 -17.26
N PRO A 168 13.72 1.12 -16.97
CA PRO A 168 13.86 0.58 -15.62
C PRO A 168 14.15 1.65 -14.56
N VAL A 169 15.00 2.63 -14.89
CA VAL A 169 15.34 3.73 -13.99
C VAL A 169 14.12 4.63 -13.75
N LEU A 170 13.42 5.03 -14.82
CA LEU A 170 12.21 5.84 -14.69
C LEU A 170 11.09 5.09 -13.97
N TRP A 171 10.94 3.80 -14.22
CA TRP A 171 9.98 2.93 -13.54
C TRP A 171 10.28 2.86 -12.05
N PHE A 172 11.55 2.71 -11.67
CA PHE A 172 11.95 2.71 -10.27
C PHE A 172 11.68 4.07 -9.60
N LEU A 173 12.03 5.18 -10.24
CA LEU A 173 11.77 6.52 -9.72
C LEU A 173 10.27 6.80 -9.59
N PHE A 174 9.47 6.39 -10.57
CA PHE A 174 8.01 6.47 -10.52
C PHE A 174 7.45 5.59 -9.39
N SER A 175 7.96 4.37 -9.23
CA SER A 175 7.57 3.45 -8.16
C SER A 175 7.89 4.03 -6.78
N ALA A 176 9.09 4.60 -6.61
CA ALA A 176 9.48 5.30 -5.40
C ALA A 176 8.53 6.48 -5.09
N TRP A 177 8.26 7.32 -6.08
CA TRP A 177 7.30 8.42 -5.93
C TRP A 177 5.89 7.91 -5.56
N MET A 178 5.44 6.82 -6.18
CA MET A 178 4.13 6.24 -5.89
C MET A 178 4.06 5.66 -4.48
N MET A 179 5.12 5.00 -3.99
CA MET A 179 5.17 4.54 -2.61
C MET A 179 5.13 5.71 -1.62
N ALA A 180 5.81 6.82 -1.92
CA ALA A 180 5.71 8.03 -1.11
C ALA A 180 4.27 8.54 -1.05
N ILE A 181 3.59 8.67 -2.20
CA ILE A 181 2.17 9.04 -2.26
C ILE A 181 1.32 8.04 -1.47
N GLN A 182 1.48 6.74 -1.69
CA GLN A 182 0.61 5.71 -1.11
C GLN A 182 0.56 5.80 0.42
N TYR A 183 1.74 5.89 1.05
CA TYR A 183 1.87 5.83 2.51
C TYR A 183 1.82 7.19 3.19
N CYS A 184 2.37 8.25 2.58
CA CYS A 184 2.29 9.60 3.15
C CYS A 184 0.88 10.15 3.10
N ASP A 185 0.04 9.69 2.18
CA ASP A 185 -1.32 10.19 2.06
C ASP A 185 -2.23 9.84 3.25
N TYR A 186 -1.98 8.74 3.98
CA TYR A 186 -2.84 8.34 5.09
C TYR A 186 -3.02 9.43 6.16
N PRO A 187 -1.95 10.04 6.73
CA PRO A 187 -2.12 11.15 7.67
C PRO A 187 -2.73 12.41 7.03
N PHE A 188 -2.40 12.73 5.77
CA PHE A 188 -3.04 13.85 5.06
C PHE A 188 -4.55 13.64 4.90
N ASP A 189 -4.97 12.44 4.51
CA ASP A 189 -6.36 12.07 4.32
C ASP A 189 -7.11 11.99 5.66
N ASN A 190 -6.47 11.53 6.74
CA ASN A 190 -7.01 11.62 8.11
C ASN A 190 -7.34 13.06 8.50
N HIS A 191 -6.54 14.04 8.05
CA HIS A 191 -6.82 15.46 8.23
C HIS A 191 -7.71 16.07 7.14
N LYS A 192 -8.26 15.26 6.23
CA LYS A 192 -9.12 15.67 5.11
C LYS A 192 -8.44 16.66 4.15
N VAL A 193 -7.11 16.56 4.01
CA VAL A 193 -6.34 17.41 3.10
C VAL A 193 -6.57 16.95 1.65
N PRO A 194 -6.89 17.87 0.71
CA PRO A 194 -7.05 17.54 -0.70
C PRO A 194 -5.84 16.84 -1.32
N PHE A 195 -6.06 15.93 -2.28
CA PHE A 195 -4.99 15.14 -2.90
C PHE A 195 -3.95 15.99 -3.63
N ASN A 196 -4.38 17.11 -4.22
CA ASN A 196 -3.47 18.02 -4.90
C ASN A 196 -2.56 18.76 -3.90
N ASP A 197 -3.08 19.12 -2.73
CA ASP A 197 -2.31 19.80 -1.67
C ASP A 197 -1.29 18.85 -1.04
N MET A 198 -1.67 17.58 -0.83
CA MET A 198 -0.75 16.53 -0.41
C MET A 198 0.40 16.36 -1.41
N LYS A 199 0.09 16.23 -2.71
CA LYS A 199 1.13 16.14 -3.75
C LYS A 199 2.02 17.37 -3.76
N PHE A 200 1.45 18.56 -3.63
CA PHE A 200 2.20 19.81 -3.56
C PHE A 200 3.16 19.77 -2.36
N ALA A 201 2.68 19.40 -1.17
CA ALA A 201 3.51 19.27 0.03
C ALA A 201 4.67 18.29 -0.17
N LEU A 202 4.41 17.09 -0.71
CA LEU A 202 5.45 16.10 -1.01
C LEU A 202 6.47 16.60 -2.05
N ASN A 203 6.02 17.45 -2.97
CA ASN A 203 6.85 18.07 -4.01
C ASN A 203 7.68 19.24 -3.49
N GLN A 204 7.33 19.86 -2.35
CA GLN A 204 8.19 20.84 -1.67
C GLN A 204 9.34 20.17 -0.92
N THR A 205 9.24 18.87 -0.64
CA THR A 205 10.21 18.07 0.12
C THR A 205 10.73 16.88 -0.69
N LYS A 206 10.86 17.03 -2.02
CA LYS A 206 11.19 15.93 -2.98
C LYS A 206 12.27 14.97 -2.48
N GLY A 207 13.38 15.49 -1.96
CA GLY A 207 14.48 14.64 -1.49
C GLY A 207 14.06 13.68 -0.38
N SER A 208 13.20 14.12 0.55
CA SER A 208 12.62 13.24 1.58
C SER A 208 11.56 12.30 1.01
N SER A 209 10.65 12.81 0.19
CA SER A 209 9.58 12.02 -0.41
C SER A 209 10.12 10.87 -1.28
N PHE A 210 11.04 11.17 -2.20
CA PHE A 210 11.66 10.16 -3.07
C PHE A 210 12.52 9.17 -2.29
N SER A 211 13.34 9.63 -1.34
CA SER A 211 14.19 8.71 -0.58
C SER A 211 13.40 7.80 0.36
N PHE A 212 12.30 8.30 0.95
CA PHE A 212 11.34 7.49 1.70
C PHE A 212 10.73 6.43 0.79
N GLY A 213 10.16 6.84 -0.34
CA GLY A 213 9.52 5.94 -1.29
C GLY A 213 10.47 4.91 -1.89
N ALA A 214 11.71 5.29 -2.20
CA ALA A 214 12.73 4.38 -2.70
C ALA A 214 13.11 3.32 -1.65
N ALA A 215 13.24 3.71 -0.38
CA ALA A 215 13.48 2.76 0.70
C ALA A 215 12.34 1.74 0.81
N VAL A 216 11.09 2.22 0.77
CA VAL A 216 9.91 1.35 0.76
C VAL A 216 9.95 0.40 -0.44
N THR A 217 10.18 0.89 -1.66
CA THR A 217 10.26 0.07 -2.87
C THR A 217 11.34 -1.01 -2.77
N LEU A 218 12.54 -0.66 -2.32
CA LEU A 218 13.66 -1.61 -2.20
C LEU A 218 13.39 -2.68 -1.14
N PHE A 219 12.81 -2.30 0.01
CA PHE A 219 12.51 -3.25 1.08
C PHE A 219 11.32 -4.16 0.72
N SER A 220 10.37 -3.68 -0.10
CA SER A 220 9.29 -4.51 -0.64
C SER A 220 9.80 -5.61 -1.59
N MET A 221 10.98 -5.46 -2.18
CA MET A 221 11.59 -6.51 -3.01
C MET A 221 12.13 -7.68 -2.18
N ILE A 222 12.31 -7.51 -0.86
CA ILE A 222 12.80 -8.55 0.04
C ILE A 222 11.59 -9.36 0.54
N PRO A 223 11.41 -10.65 0.15
CA PRO A 223 10.16 -11.38 0.39
C PRO A 223 9.72 -11.43 1.85
N ILE A 224 10.65 -11.73 2.77
CA ILE A 224 10.36 -11.84 4.21
C ILE A 224 10.01 -10.46 4.80
N VAL A 225 10.68 -9.41 4.34
CA VAL A 225 10.47 -8.06 4.87
C VAL A 225 9.16 -7.47 4.33
N ASN A 226 8.78 -7.81 3.08
CA ASN A 226 7.59 -7.30 2.42
C ASN A 226 6.30 -7.51 3.24
N PHE A 227 6.22 -8.59 4.04
CA PHE A 227 5.09 -8.84 4.95
C PHE A 227 4.86 -7.73 5.99
N VAL A 228 5.90 -7.00 6.36
CA VAL A 228 5.84 -5.91 7.35
C VAL A 228 6.13 -4.53 6.74
N VAL A 229 6.46 -4.43 5.45
CA VAL A 229 6.78 -3.14 4.82
C VAL A 229 5.59 -2.17 4.89
N MET A 230 4.37 -2.64 4.63
CA MET A 230 3.17 -1.80 4.67
C MET A 230 2.99 -1.08 6.03
N PRO A 231 2.90 -1.77 7.18
CA PRO A 231 2.75 -1.10 8.47
C PRO A 231 3.98 -0.27 8.87
N VAL A 232 5.20 -0.71 8.51
CA VAL A 232 6.44 0.06 8.74
C VAL A 232 6.40 1.38 7.98
N ALA A 233 6.03 1.33 6.70
CA ALA A 233 5.93 2.50 5.85
C ALA A 233 4.87 3.47 6.38
N ILE A 234 3.71 3.00 6.83
CA ILE A 234 2.67 3.86 7.43
C ILE A 234 3.18 4.55 8.69
N CYS A 235 3.83 3.81 9.59
CA CYS A 235 4.42 4.39 10.80
C CYS A 235 5.46 5.47 10.45
N GLY A 236 6.38 5.16 9.53
CA GLY A 236 7.42 6.09 9.10
C GLY A 236 6.86 7.32 8.38
N ALA A 237 5.89 7.13 7.50
CA ALA A 237 5.20 8.21 6.80
C ALA A 237 4.45 9.15 7.76
N THR A 238 3.84 8.58 8.81
CA THR A 238 3.18 9.37 9.85
C THR A 238 4.19 10.14 10.71
N ALA A 239 5.35 9.56 11.01
CA ALA A 239 6.43 10.29 11.65
C ALA A 239 6.95 11.45 10.78
N MET A 240 7.06 11.24 9.46
CA MET A 240 7.39 12.31 8.53
C MET A 240 6.31 13.39 8.47
N TRP A 241 5.03 13.01 8.57
CA TRP A 241 3.91 13.93 8.69
C TRP A 241 4.02 14.83 9.91
N VAL A 242 4.19 14.25 11.10
CA VAL A 242 4.29 15.00 12.36
C VAL A 242 5.41 16.05 12.31
N ASP A 243 6.57 15.65 11.78
CA ASP A 243 7.75 16.53 11.74
C ASP A 243 7.71 17.59 10.64
N LYS A 244 7.15 17.28 9.45
CA LYS A 244 7.30 18.14 8.25
C LYS A 244 6.03 18.80 7.75
N TYR A 245 4.86 18.21 8.01
CA TYR A 245 3.61 18.61 7.32
C TYR A 245 2.49 19.00 8.27
N ARG A 246 2.40 18.36 9.45
CA ARG A 246 1.30 18.55 10.40
C ARG A 246 1.09 20.00 10.78
N SER A 247 2.15 20.76 11.02
CA SER A 247 2.05 22.18 11.41
C SER A 247 1.34 23.05 10.37
N ALA A 248 1.51 22.74 9.09
CA ALA A 248 0.93 23.51 7.98
C ALA A 248 -0.43 22.97 7.52
N TYR A 249 -0.67 21.67 7.64
CA TYR A 249 -1.81 20.99 7.01
C TYR A 249 -2.81 20.37 8.00
N LYS A 250 -2.55 20.40 9.32
CA LYS A 250 -3.49 19.83 10.29
C LYS A 250 -4.85 20.53 10.20
N ASN A 251 -5.89 19.72 10.21
CA ASN A 251 -7.24 20.21 10.42
C ASN A 251 -7.51 20.38 11.92
N ASN A 252 -7.70 21.63 12.38
CA ASN A 252 -7.92 21.96 13.79
C ASN A 252 -9.20 21.33 14.38
N ALA A 253 -10.20 20.98 13.56
CA ALA A 253 -11.36 20.25 14.06
C ALA A 253 -11.01 18.81 14.47
N ILE A 254 -9.98 18.23 13.85
CA ILE A 254 -9.49 16.86 14.06
C ILE A 254 -8.35 16.85 15.10
N ALA A 255 -7.47 17.85 15.05
CA ALA A 255 -6.35 18.07 15.98
C ALA A 255 -6.39 19.51 16.55
N PRO A 256 -7.21 19.77 17.58
CA PRO A 256 -7.42 21.11 18.14
C PRO A 256 -6.23 21.68 18.92
N ASP A 257 -5.16 20.91 19.02
CA ASP A 257 -4.07 21.02 19.99
C ASP A 257 -2.77 21.66 19.49
#